data_AF-A0A932LG20-F1
#
_entry.id   AF-A0A932LG20-F1
#
_cell.length_a   1.000
_cell.length_b   1.000
_cell.length_c   1.000
_cell.angle_alpha   90.00
_cell.angle_beta   90.00
_cell.angle_gamma   90.00
#
_symmetry.space_group_name_H-M   'P 1'
#
loop_
_entity.id
_entity.type
_entity.pdbx_description
1 polymer ?
#
loop_
_entity_poly.entity_id
_entity_poly.type
_entity_poly.pdbx_seq_one_letter_code
_entity_poly.pdbx_strand_id
1 'polypeptide(L)'
;MRLNFFRPLWSLSDHEVVDRTRRSIAQFEHARPWLVLLYCLILAAYVWVWTMIIQVLVGLGQQPNAPPWLLALVAGIPLGMMMGWMVHGVSYGLFMILVGLRTERLLVKYYDALVAIAEKHTAATPDISCTGNRLLAP
;
A
#
# COMPACT_ATOMS: atom_id res chain seq x y z
N MET A 1 -1.08 20.90 15.43
CA MET A 1 -1.71 19.96 14.49
C MET A 1 -2.24 18.77 15.30
N ARG A 2 -3.54 18.68 15.59
CA ARG A 2 -4.11 17.51 16.28
C ARG A 2 -4.32 16.39 15.26
N LEU A 3 -3.63 15.28 15.45
CA LEU A 3 -3.72 14.10 14.59
C LEU A 3 -5.07 13.39 14.84
N ASN A 4 -6.13 13.82 14.14
CA ASN A 4 -7.41 13.08 14.06
C ASN A 4 -7.28 11.75 13.27
N PHE A 5 -6.07 11.19 13.16
CA PHE A 5 -5.78 10.01 12.37
C PHE A 5 -6.39 8.74 12.96
N PHE A 6 -6.69 8.72 14.26
CA PHE A 6 -7.20 7.52 14.94
C PHE A 6 -8.74 7.41 14.99
N ARG A 7 -9.49 8.31 14.32
CA ARG A 7 -10.94 8.08 14.21
C ARG A 7 -11.21 6.86 13.33
N PRO A 8 -12.06 5.92 13.79
CA PRO A 8 -12.39 4.73 13.03
C PRO A 8 -13.21 5.09 11.79
N LEU A 9 -13.00 4.34 10.70
CA LEU A 9 -13.58 4.64 9.39
C LEU A 9 -15.11 4.64 9.39
N TRP A 10 -15.74 3.76 10.17
CA TRP A 10 -17.20 3.64 10.26
C TRP A 10 -17.90 4.82 10.94
N SER A 11 -17.14 5.76 11.53
CA SER A 11 -17.68 6.95 12.19
C SER A 11 -17.64 8.21 11.32
N LEU A 12 -17.05 8.12 10.13
CA LEU A 12 -16.86 9.23 9.20
C LEU A 12 -17.96 9.24 8.15
N SER A 13 -18.36 10.43 7.72
CA SER A 13 -19.23 10.55 6.55
C SER A 13 -18.48 10.16 5.26
N ASP A 14 -19.20 9.73 4.23
CA ASP A 14 -18.60 9.31 2.96
C ASP A 14 -17.68 10.38 2.35
N HIS A 15 -18.09 11.66 2.44
CA HIS A 15 -17.28 12.81 2.00
C HIS A 15 -15.95 12.89 2.77
N GLU A 16 -15.98 12.75 4.10
CA GLU A 16 -14.77 12.80 4.92
C GLU A 16 -13.82 11.64 4.64
N VAL A 17 -14.36 10.44 4.34
CA VAL A 17 -13.56 9.26 3.96
C VAL A 17 -12.85 9.49 2.63
N VAL A 18 -13.53 10.05 1.64
CA VAL A 18 -12.94 10.37 0.32
C VAL A 18 -11.86 11.43 0.44
N ASP A 19 -12.09 12.50 1.21
CA ASP A 19 -11.10 13.56 1.43
C ASP A 19 -9.87 13.07 2.22
N ARG A 20 -10.07 12.15 3.15
CA ARG A 20 -8.96 11.47 3.83
C ARG A 20 -8.17 10.61 2.85
N THR A 21 -8.85 9.85 1.99
CA THR A 21 -8.21 9.02 0.96
C THR A 21 -7.41 9.88 -0.03
N ARG A 22 -7.94 11.00 -0.50
CA ARG A 22 -7.24 11.96 -1.38
C ARG A 22 -5.93 12.47 -0.75
N ARG A 23 -5.97 12.85 0.53
CA ARG A 23 -4.77 13.29 1.27
C ARG A 23 -3.76 12.16 1.42
N SER A 24 -4.21 10.95 1.71
CA SER A 24 -3.35 9.76 1.78
C SER A 24 -2.64 9.49 0.44
N ILE A 25 -3.38 9.57 -0.67
CA ILE A 25 -2.82 9.39 -2.02
C ILE A 25 -1.74 10.44 -2.29
N ALA A 26 -2.00 11.71 -2.01
CA ALA A 26 -1.03 12.79 -2.25
C ALA A 26 0.24 12.63 -1.38
N GLN A 27 0.08 12.28 -0.11
CA GLN A 27 1.21 12.01 0.79
C GLN A 27 2.03 10.82 0.30
N PHE A 28 1.36 9.75 -0.12
CA PHE A 28 2.03 8.56 -0.64
C PHE A 28 2.79 8.86 -1.94
N GLU A 29 2.20 9.63 -2.88
CA GLU A 29 2.90 10.03 -4.11
C GLU A 29 4.16 10.84 -3.82
N HIS A 30 4.10 11.76 -2.85
CA HIS A 30 5.26 12.54 -2.45
C HIS A 30 6.34 11.68 -1.76
N ALA A 31 5.93 10.70 -0.96
CA ALA A 31 6.84 9.76 -0.28
C ALA A 31 7.38 8.67 -1.21
N ARG A 32 6.70 8.38 -2.33
CA ARG A 32 7.01 7.28 -3.24
C ARG A 32 8.47 7.20 -3.71
N PRO A 33 9.12 8.27 -4.23
CA PRO A 33 10.50 8.17 -4.67
C PRO A 33 11.46 7.83 -3.52
N TRP A 34 11.20 8.36 -2.32
CA TRP A 34 11.99 8.06 -1.13
C TRP A 34 11.81 6.63 -0.67
N LEU A 35 10.56 6.10 -0.72
CA LEU A 35 10.28 4.70 -0.43
C LEU A 35 10.96 3.77 -1.46
N VAL A 36 10.91 4.09 -2.75
CA VAL A 36 11.61 3.30 -3.78
C VAL A 36 13.11 3.28 -3.52
N LEU A 37 13.72 4.46 -3.25
CA LEU A 37 15.14 4.55 -2.92
C LEU A 37 15.49 3.71 -1.68
N LEU A 38 14.68 3.80 -0.62
CA LEU A 38 14.85 3.02 0.60
C LEU A 38 14.82 1.51 0.30
N TYR A 39 13.86 1.03 -0.49
CA TYR A 39 13.77 -0.39 -0.85
C TYR A 39 14.96 -0.83 -1.72
N CYS A 40 15.44 0.02 -2.64
CA CYS A 40 16.66 -0.25 -3.40
C CYS A 40 17.90 -0.37 -2.48
N LEU A 41 18.03 0.51 -1.49
CA LEU A 41 19.11 0.45 -0.50
C LEU A 41 19.02 -0.80 0.37
N ILE A 42 17.81 -1.18 0.82
CA ILE A 42 17.57 -2.42 1.57
C ILE A 42 17.97 -3.63 0.72
N LEU A 43 17.61 -3.66 -0.56
CA LEU A 43 17.98 -4.74 -1.46
C LEU A 43 19.50 -4.84 -1.66
N ALA A 44 20.18 -3.71 -1.84
CA ALA A 44 21.65 -3.68 -1.96
C ALA A 44 22.33 -4.16 -0.67
N ALA A 45 21.88 -3.67 0.49
CA ALA A 45 22.36 -4.10 1.80
C ALA A 45 22.11 -5.60 2.04
N TYR A 46 20.95 -6.10 1.62
CA TYR A 46 20.60 -7.49 1.69
C TYR A 46 21.55 -8.37 0.88
N VAL A 47 21.80 -8.03 -0.39
CA VAL A 47 22.77 -8.73 -1.24
C VAL A 47 24.16 -8.72 -0.61
N TRP A 48 24.59 -7.58 -0.07
CA TRP A 48 25.86 -7.45 0.64
C TRP A 48 25.97 -8.36 1.87
N VAL A 49 24.93 -8.43 2.71
CA VAL A 49 24.92 -9.30 3.89
C VAL A 49 25.02 -10.78 3.48
N TRP A 50 24.32 -11.18 2.42
CA TRP A 50 24.36 -12.57 1.93
C TRP A 50 25.72 -12.94 1.34
N THR A 51 26.40 -12.04 0.63
CA THR A 51 27.76 -12.33 0.15
C THR A 51 28.73 -12.56 1.31
N MET A 52 28.62 -11.78 2.40
CA MET A 52 29.41 -12.00 3.61
C MET A 52 29.11 -13.35 4.28
N ILE A 53 27.82 -13.71 4.42
CA ILE A 53 27.42 -15.01 4.99
C ILE A 53 27.98 -16.17 4.17
N ILE A 54 27.87 -16.09 2.84
CA ILE A 54 28.41 -17.13 1.93
C ILE A 54 29.92 -17.25 2.09
N GLN A 55 30.66 -16.14 2.18
CA GLN A 55 32.11 -16.18 2.41
C GLN A 55 32.48 -16.90 3.72
N VAL A 56 31.74 -16.61 4.80
CA VAL A 56 31.94 -17.30 6.09
C VAL A 56 31.64 -18.79 5.99
N LEU A 57 30.54 -19.17 5.33
CA LEU A 57 30.17 -20.57 5.14
C LEU A 57 31.20 -21.33 4.31
N VAL A 58 31.74 -20.72 3.25
CA VAL A 58 32.82 -21.31 2.44
C VAL A 58 34.07 -21.55 3.29
N GLY A 59 34.43 -20.61 4.17
CA GLY A 59 35.56 -20.80 5.09
C GLY A 59 35.36 -21.95 6.08
N LEU A 60 34.14 -22.12 6.61
CA LEU A 60 33.80 -23.22 7.51
C LEU A 60 33.79 -24.59 6.81
N GLY A 61 33.41 -24.63 5.52
CA GLY A 61 33.39 -25.85 4.72
C GLY A 61 34.77 -26.45 4.44
N GLN A 62 35.86 -25.72 4.69
CA GLN A 62 37.22 -26.21 4.54
C GLN A 62 37.77 -26.96 5.77
N GLN A 63 36.96 -27.14 6.82
CA GLN A 63 37.41 -27.89 8.00
C GLN A 63 37.47 -29.41 7.73
N PRO A 64 38.62 -30.07 7.96
CA PRO A 64 38.83 -31.46 7.55
C PRO A 64 38.03 -32.50 8.36
N ASN A 65 37.45 -32.12 9.51
CA ASN A 65 36.84 -33.05 10.45
C ASN A 65 35.30 -33.01 10.52
N ALA A 66 34.64 -32.16 9.74
CA ALA A 66 33.17 -32.07 9.74
C ALA A 66 32.58 -32.69 8.47
N PRO A 67 31.54 -33.55 8.56
CA PRO A 67 30.82 -34.00 7.37
C PRO A 67 30.16 -32.79 6.68
N PRO A 68 30.57 -32.42 5.46
CA PRO A 68 30.15 -31.17 4.82
C PRO A 68 28.64 -31.10 4.55
N TRP A 69 27.99 -32.26 4.37
CA TRP A 69 26.55 -32.36 4.18
C TRP A 69 25.75 -31.95 5.43
N LEU A 70 26.29 -32.15 6.63
CA LEU A 70 25.60 -31.83 7.88
C LEU A 70 25.53 -30.31 8.11
N LEU A 71 26.62 -29.60 7.79
CA LEU A 71 26.66 -28.13 7.78
C LEU A 71 25.69 -27.55 6.75
N ALA A 72 25.66 -28.12 5.54
CA ALA A 72 24.72 -27.68 4.49
C ALA A 72 23.25 -27.91 4.89
N LEU A 73 22.93 -28.99 5.60
CA LEU A 73 21.56 -29.32 5.97
C LEU A 73 21.08 -28.49 7.18
N VAL A 74 21.91 -28.37 8.23
CA VAL A 74 21.55 -27.66 9.46
C VAL A 74 21.56 -26.15 9.28
N ALA A 75 22.54 -25.60 8.55
CA ALA A 75 22.62 -24.17 8.31
C ALA A 75 21.91 -23.75 7.02
N GLY A 76 22.04 -24.52 5.94
CA GLY A 76 21.56 -24.12 4.62
C GLY A 76 20.04 -24.06 4.49
N ILE A 77 19.28 -24.99 5.08
CA ILE A 77 17.81 -24.97 5.03
C ILE A 77 17.22 -23.73 5.71
N PRO A 78 17.51 -23.43 7.00
CA PRO A 78 16.95 -22.26 7.65
C PRO A 78 17.47 -20.96 7.03
N LEU A 79 18.74 -20.90 6.60
CA LEU A 79 19.26 -19.73 5.88
C LEU A 79 18.54 -19.53 4.55
N GLY A 80 18.35 -20.58 3.76
CA GLY A 80 17.63 -20.52 2.49
C GLY A 80 16.16 -20.10 2.67
N MET A 81 15.49 -20.59 3.71
CA MET A 81 14.13 -20.17 4.04
C MET A 81 14.05 -18.70 4.47
N MET A 82 14.98 -18.25 5.33
CA MET A 82 15.07 -16.85 5.73
C MET A 82 15.38 -15.94 4.53
N MET A 83 16.25 -16.40 3.62
CA MET A 83 16.57 -15.73 2.37
C MET A 83 15.30 -15.56 1.52
N GLY A 84 14.60 -16.66 1.23
CA GLY A 84 13.38 -16.64 0.42
C GLY A 84 12.29 -15.76 1.01
N TRP A 85 12.07 -15.83 2.33
CA TRP A 85 11.09 -14.99 3.02
C TRP A 85 11.41 -13.50 2.91
N MET A 86 12.67 -13.12 3.11
CA MET A 86 13.09 -11.71 2.96
C MET A 86 12.94 -11.23 1.52
N VAL A 87 13.38 -12.01 0.52
CA VAL A 87 13.22 -11.62 -0.90
C VAL A 87 11.74 -11.44 -1.22
N HIS A 88 10.89 -12.35 -0.76
CA HIS A 88 9.45 -12.24 -0.94
C HIS A 88 8.89 -10.95 -0.32
N GLY A 89 9.25 -10.64 0.93
CA GLY A 89 8.80 -9.43 1.62
C GLY A 89 9.26 -8.13 0.92
N VAL A 90 10.53 -8.05 0.53
CA VAL A 90 11.09 -6.89 -0.18
C VAL A 90 10.43 -6.75 -1.56
N SER A 91 10.26 -7.84 -2.29
CA SER A 91 9.63 -7.83 -3.63
C SER A 91 8.17 -7.42 -3.55
N TYR A 92 7.43 -7.94 -2.56
CA TYR A 92 6.05 -7.59 -2.33
C TYR A 92 5.89 -6.13 -1.92
N GLY A 93 6.73 -5.61 -1.03
CA GLY A 93 6.72 -4.20 -0.65
C GLY A 93 7.03 -3.28 -1.83
N LEU A 94 8.05 -3.63 -2.64
CA LEU A 94 8.37 -2.88 -3.85
C LEU A 94 7.22 -2.92 -4.86
N PHE A 95 6.61 -4.09 -5.06
CA PHE A 95 5.42 -4.24 -5.91
C PHE A 95 4.27 -3.35 -5.44
N MET A 96 3.97 -3.31 -4.14
CA MET A 96 2.94 -2.44 -3.57
C MET A 96 3.27 -0.95 -3.79
N ILE A 97 4.54 -0.55 -3.71
CA ILE A 97 4.97 0.83 -3.98
C ILE A 97 4.87 1.19 -5.46
N LEU A 98 5.20 0.24 -6.34
CA LEU A 98 5.17 0.43 -7.79
C LEU A 98 3.75 0.42 -8.35
N VAL A 99 2.90 -0.51 -7.93
CA VAL A 99 1.47 -0.51 -8.28
C VAL A 99 0.77 0.69 -7.64
N GLY A 100 1.22 1.06 -6.44
CA GLY A 100 0.71 2.18 -5.68
C GLY A 100 -0.77 2.01 -5.31
N LEU A 101 -1.40 3.13 -5.00
CA LEU A 101 -2.78 3.20 -4.53
C LEU A 101 -3.78 3.20 -5.69
N ARG A 102 -3.59 2.31 -6.68
CA ARG A 102 -4.39 2.28 -7.91
C ARG A 102 -5.88 2.08 -7.63
N THR A 103 -6.21 1.15 -6.73
CA THR A 103 -7.60 0.86 -6.35
C THR A 103 -8.26 2.05 -5.68
N GLU A 104 -7.53 2.77 -4.81
CA GLU A 104 -8.04 3.94 -4.09
C GLU A 104 -8.30 5.11 -5.05
N ARG A 105 -7.42 5.30 -6.05
CA ARG A 105 -7.68 6.29 -7.12
C ARG A 105 -8.93 5.98 -7.92
N LEU A 106 -9.17 4.70 -8.22
CA LEU A 106 -10.40 4.29 -8.91
C LEU A 106 -11.63 4.59 -8.05
N LEU A 107 -11.56 4.32 -6.74
CA LEU A 107 -12.65 4.59 -5.81
C LEU A 107 -12.99 6.08 -5.75
N VAL A 108 -11.98 6.96 -5.66
CA VAL A 108 -12.19 8.42 -5.71
C VAL A 108 -12.83 8.85 -7.03
N LYS A 109 -12.37 8.29 -8.18
CA LYS A 109 -12.95 8.60 -9.49
C LYS A 109 -14.42 8.19 -9.61
N TYR A 110 -14.78 7.01 -9.10
CA TYR A 110 -16.17 6.56 -9.12
C TYR A 110 -17.05 7.43 -8.22
N TYR A 111 -16.56 7.81 -7.05
CA TYR A 111 -17.27 8.71 -6.16
C TYR A 111 -17.54 10.07 -6.82
N ASP A 112 -16.53 10.68 -7.43
CA ASP A 112 -16.67 11.97 -8.12
C ASP A 112 -17.67 11.90 -9.29
N ALA A 113 -17.67 10.78 -10.02
CA ALA A 113 -18.65 10.54 -11.08
C ALA A 113 -20.08 10.40 -10.54
N LEU A 114 -20.27 9.72 -9.41
CA LEU A 114 -21.58 9.57 -8.77
C LEU A 114 -22.12 10.92 -8.28
N VAL A 115 -21.28 11.75 -7.67
CA VAL A 115 -21.67 13.10 -7.22
C VAL A 115 -22.09 13.96 -8.40
N ALA A 116 -21.32 13.96 -9.48
CA ALA A 116 -21.65 14.74 -10.69
C ALA A 116 -22.97 14.29 -11.35
N ILE A 117 -23.25 12.98 -11.36
CA ILE A 117 -24.51 12.43 -11.86
C ILE A 117 -25.67 12.87 -10.96
N ALA A 118 -25.51 12.79 -9.64
CA ALA A 118 -26.53 13.19 -8.67
C ALA A 118 -26.90 14.68 -8.83
N GLU A 119 -25.90 15.57 -8.92
CA GLU A 119 -26.09 17.01 -9.13
C GLU A 119 -26.83 17.32 -10.45
N LYS A 120 -26.51 16.57 -11.52
CA LYS A 120 -27.18 16.73 -12.81
C LYS A 120 -28.67 16.33 -12.73
N HIS A 121 -28.99 15.28 -11.98
CA HIS A 121 -30.38 14.84 -11.81
C HIS A 121 -31.22 15.79 -10.95
N THR A 122 -30.65 16.37 -9.89
CA THR A 122 -31.33 17.42 -9.11
C THR A 122 -31.53 18.69 -9.93
N ALA A 123 -30.55 19.11 -10.73
CA ALA A 123 -30.71 20.27 -11.62
C ALA A 123 -31.74 20.06 -12.74
N ALA A 124 -31.90 18.81 -13.22
CA ALA A 124 -32.83 18.47 -14.30
C ALA A 124 -34.27 18.23 -13.83
N THR A 125 -34.51 18.07 -12.53
CA THR A 125 -35.85 17.91 -11.96
C THR A 125 -36.29 19.27 -11.39
N PRO A 126 -36.94 20.15 -12.19
CA PRO A 126 -37.46 21.41 -11.66
C PRO A 126 -38.42 21.10 -10.51
N ASP A 127 -38.36 21.90 -9.45
CA ASP A 127 -39.17 21.78 -8.24
C ASP A 127 -40.68 21.82 -8.57
N ILE A 128 -41.29 20.67 -8.88
CA ILE A 128 -42.75 20.52 -9.02
C ILE A 128 -43.44 20.79 -7.67
N SER A 129 -42.67 20.79 -6.57
CA SER A 129 -43.09 21.15 -5.21
C SER A 129 -43.74 22.54 -5.11
N CYS A 130 -43.37 23.52 -5.95
CA CYS A 130 -43.93 24.87 -5.86
C CYS A 130 -45.22 25.10 -6.67
N THR A 131 -45.68 24.15 -7.49
CA THR A 131 -46.91 24.33 -8.31
C THR A 131 -48.17 23.72 -7.69
N GLY A 132 -48.04 22.89 -6.66
CA GLY A 132 -49.19 22.16 -6.06
C GLY A 132 -50.08 22.96 -5.10
N ASN A 133 -49.62 24.07 -4.51
CA ASN A 133 -50.36 24.80 -3.46
C ASN A 133 -51.03 26.11 -3.92
N ARG A 134 -50.94 26.48 -5.21
CA ARG A 134 -51.58 27.71 -5.74
C ARG A 134 -52.99 27.52 -6.30
N LEU A 135 -53.50 26.28 -6.35
CA LEU A 135 -54.83 25.95 -6.91
C LEU A 135 -55.92 25.69 -5.85
N LEU A 136 -55.62 25.92 -4.56
CA LEU A 136 -56.56 25.73 -3.44
C LEU A 136 -56.84 27.03 -2.66
N ALA A 137 -56.64 28.19 -3.28
CA ALA A 137 -57.19 29.45 -2.75
C ALA A 137 -58.60 29.65 -3.35
N PRO A 138 -59.66 29.67 -2.52
CA PRO A 138 -61.04 29.95 -2.96
C PRO A 138 -61.24 31.40 -3.41
#